data_AF-A0A2E0SG45-F1
#
_entry.id   AF-A0A2E0SG45-F1
#
_cell.length_a   1.000
_cell.length_b   1.000
_cell.length_c   1.000
_cell.angle_alpha   90.00
_cell.angle_beta   90.00
_cell.angle_gamma   90.00
#
_symmetry.space_group_name_H-M   'P 1'
#
loop_
_entity.id
_entity.type
_entity.pdbx_description
1 polymer ?
#
loop_
_entity_poly.entity_id
_entity_poly.type
_entity_poly.pdbx_seq_one_letter_code
_entity_poly.pdbx_strand_id
1 'polypeptide(L)'
;MSTSTDQLNALDREILITLTQRVPLLEVSQARLVWWRNHESAKPAATRLARLRQLGWLDHYRLDLKWPLLRYQPVFAWNPGDEAPIIRKLRNWARKAETSGMVITSDVYVASAFTANAYGVSHRGRIQAEQFTELLAWGQVYVRKCKMHSDAGKRWNAEGIFNFDAKSGSLPQHISYGFNATSETLICLLAHSSQKSLLALHEQCLEQSRPYEMW
;
A
#
# COMPACT_ATOMS: atom_id res chain seq x y z
N MET A 1 28.61 3.48 19.05
CA MET A 1 27.73 4.49 18.43
C MET A 1 26.35 4.33 19.04
N SER A 2 25.99 5.14 20.03
CA SER A 2 24.68 5.10 20.68
C SER A 2 23.63 5.71 19.74
N THR A 3 22.77 4.88 19.15
CA THR A 3 21.83 5.28 18.11
C THR A 3 20.58 5.93 18.69
N SER A 4 20.57 7.27 18.60
CA SER A 4 19.48 8.28 18.69
C SER A 4 18.02 7.81 18.54
N THR A 5 17.52 6.93 19.41
CA THR A 5 16.09 6.59 19.48
C THR A 5 15.30 7.63 20.28
N ASP A 6 15.98 8.42 21.11
CA ASP A 6 15.41 9.51 21.92
C ASP A 6 14.95 10.72 21.09
N GLN A 7 15.27 10.78 19.79
CA GLN A 7 14.84 11.88 18.90
C GLN A 7 13.55 11.61 18.11
N LEU A 8 12.99 10.39 18.16
CA LEU A 8 11.76 10.07 17.44
C LEU A 8 10.52 10.44 18.25
N ASN A 9 9.69 11.33 17.70
CA ASN A 9 8.39 11.64 18.31
C ASN A 9 7.33 10.58 17.94
N ALA A 10 6.11 10.72 18.49
CA ALA A 10 5.02 9.77 18.24
C ALA A 10 4.66 9.65 16.75
N LEU A 11 4.63 10.76 16.02
CA LEU A 11 4.35 10.79 14.59
C LEU A 11 5.45 10.06 13.79
N ASP A 12 6.72 10.28 14.13
CA ASP A 12 7.84 9.61 13.49
C ASP A 12 7.71 8.09 13.63
N ARG A 13 7.39 7.61 14.85
CA ARG A 13 7.16 6.18 15.11
C ARG A 13 5.98 5.65 14.31
N GLU A 14 4.89 6.40 14.21
CA GLU A 14 3.72 6.00 13.41
C GLU A 14 4.05 5.86 11.92
N ILE A 15 4.84 6.78 11.36
CA ILE A 15 5.32 6.72 9.97
C ILE A 15 6.16 5.46 9.77
N LEU A 16 7.11 5.21 10.67
CA LEU A 16 8.01 4.06 10.57
C LEU A 16 7.26 2.74 10.69
N ILE A 17 6.35 2.60 11.66
CA ILE A 17 5.45 1.44 11.80
C ILE A 17 4.63 1.24 10.54
N THR A 18 4.08 2.33 9.98
CA THR A 18 3.26 2.24 8.77
C THR A 18 4.10 1.70 7.60
N LEU A 19 5.31 2.19 7.42
CA LEU A 19 6.20 1.79 6.33
C LEU A 19 6.82 0.39 6.51
N THR A 20 6.89 -0.12 7.74
CA THR A 20 7.40 -1.47 8.04
C THR A 20 6.33 -2.54 8.11
N GLN A 21 5.09 -2.20 8.48
CA GLN A 21 4.06 -3.18 8.83
C GLN A 21 2.75 -3.04 8.06
N ARG A 22 2.48 -1.89 7.42
CA ARG A 22 1.17 -1.63 6.79
C ARG A 22 1.27 -1.45 5.29
N VAL A 23 2.16 -0.59 4.83
CA VAL A 23 2.43 -0.37 3.42
C VAL A 23 3.95 -0.27 3.19
N PRO A 24 4.49 -0.88 2.14
CA PRO A 24 5.94 -0.95 1.92
C PRO A 24 6.58 0.40 1.60
N LEU A 25 5.79 1.30 1.02
CA LEU A 25 6.25 2.61 0.58
C LEU A 25 5.08 3.57 0.53
N LEU A 26 5.40 4.86 0.59
CA LEU A 26 4.46 5.94 0.35
C LEU A 26 5.14 7.07 -0.42
N GLU A 27 4.35 7.72 -1.25
CA GLU A 27 4.70 9.01 -1.83
C GLU A 27 4.52 10.15 -0.78
N VAL A 28 5.23 11.27 -0.96
CA VAL A 28 5.04 12.46 -0.11
C VAL A 28 3.58 12.94 -0.11
N SER A 29 2.91 12.94 -1.27
CA SER A 29 1.51 13.37 -1.38
C SER A 29 0.57 12.46 -0.57
N GLN A 30 0.83 11.16 -0.59
CA GLN A 30 0.10 10.14 0.17
C GLN A 30 0.34 10.29 1.68
N ALA A 31 1.60 10.46 2.08
CA ALA A 31 1.97 10.71 3.47
C ALA A 31 1.27 11.95 4.03
N ARG A 32 1.23 13.04 3.25
CA ARG A 32 0.47 14.26 3.60
C ARG A 32 -1.00 13.93 3.88
N LEU A 33 -1.63 13.15 3.01
CA LEU A 33 -3.04 12.79 3.16
C LEU A 33 -3.32 11.89 4.38
N VAL A 34 -2.34 11.14 4.88
CA VAL A 34 -2.49 10.32 6.09
C VAL A 34 -2.32 11.17 7.35
N TRP A 35 -1.18 11.87 7.48
CA TRP A 35 -0.73 12.47 8.75
C TRP A 35 -0.88 14.00 8.82
N TRP A 36 -1.00 14.68 7.69
CA TRP A 36 -1.09 16.14 7.61
C TRP A 36 -2.37 16.59 6.88
N ARG A 37 -3.50 15.94 7.18
CA ARG A 37 -4.79 16.12 6.49
C ARG A 37 -5.25 17.57 6.38
N ASN A 38 -4.99 18.36 7.41
CA ASN A 38 -5.44 19.75 7.51
C ASN A 38 -4.45 20.75 6.89
N HIS A 39 -3.35 20.28 6.29
CA HIS A 39 -2.37 21.15 5.67
C HIS A 39 -2.58 21.24 4.16
N GLU A 40 -2.72 22.47 3.67
CA GLU A 40 -2.84 22.75 2.23
C GLU A 40 -1.56 22.36 1.46
N SER A 41 -0.40 22.44 2.10
CA SER A 41 0.90 22.15 1.50
C SER A 41 1.44 20.76 1.87
N ALA A 42 2.17 20.15 0.94
CA ALA A 42 2.96 18.93 1.18
C ALA A 42 4.30 19.20 1.91
N LYS A 43 4.69 20.47 2.09
CA LYS A 43 5.98 20.85 2.68
C LYS A 43 6.23 20.22 4.07
N PRO A 44 5.29 20.21 5.03
CA PRO A 44 5.53 19.58 6.32
C PRO A 44 5.85 18.08 6.22
N ALA A 45 5.13 17.37 5.34
CA ALA A 45 5.35 15.96 5.07
C ALA A 45 6.74 15.73 4.44
N ALA A 46 7.06 16.48 3.39
CA ALA A 46 8.34 16.41 2.69
C ALA A 46 9.53 16.65 3.64
N THR A 47 9.47 17.74 4.41
CA THR A 47 10.52 18.10 5.38
C THR A 47 10.70 17.01 6.43
N ARG A 48 9.61 16.44 6.94
CA ARG A 48 9.69 15.40 7.96
C ARG A 48 10.27 14.10 7.42
N LEU A 49 9.81 13.64 6.26
CA LEU A 49 10.33 12.43 5.61
C LEU A 49 11.80 12.57 5.23
N ALA A 50 12.21 13.75 4.72
CA ALA A 50 13.61 14.05 4.44
C ALA A 50 14.49 14.00 5.72
N ARG A 51 13.98 14.49 6.86
CA ARG A 51 14.69 14.37 8.14
C ARG A 51 14.84 12.91 8.58
N LEU A 52 13.78 12.10 8.50
CA LEU A 52 13.85 10.67 8.84
C LEU A 52 14.83 9.92 7.95
N ARG A 53 14.90 10.27 6.65
CA ARG A 53 15.92 9.78 5.72
C ARG A 53 17.34 10.17 6.15
N GLN A 54 17.58 11.45 6.48
CA GLN A 54 18.90 11.92 6.93
C GLN A 54 19.38 11.20 8.20
N LEU A 55 18.43 10.81 9.06
CA LEU A 55 18.69 10.03 10.27
C LEU A 55 18.85 8.51 10.01
N GLY A 56 18.74 8.06 8.75
CA GLY A 56 18.89 6.66 8.36
C GLY A 56 17.65 5.78 8.57
N TRP A 57 16.51 6.34 8.93
CA TRP A 57 15.28 5.58 9.15
C TRP A 57 14.51 5.29 7.85
N LEU A 58 14.72 6.07 6.80
CA LEU A 58 14.05 5.88 5.52
C LEU A 58 15.06 5.88 4.37
N ASP A 59 14.79 5.06 3.37
CA ASP A 59 15.39 5.22 2.05
C ASP A 59 14.47 6.06 1.17
N HIS A 60 15.06 6.74 0.19
CA HIS A 60 14.33 7.64 -0.72
C HIS A 60 14.66 7.30 -2.17
N TYR A 61 13.60 7.25 -2.97
CA TYR A 61 13.66 7.02 -4.40
C TYR A 61 12.93 8.14 -5.12
N ARG A 62 13.51 8.60 -6.21
CA ARG A 62 12.86 9.51 -7.15
C ARG A 62 12.60 8.75 -8.44
N LEU A 63 11.33 8.57 -8.78
CA LEU A 63 10.92 7.62 -9.82
C LEU A 63 9.90 8.26 -10.77
N ASP A 64 10.03 7.96 -12.05
CA ASP A 64 9.03 8.29 -13.06
C ASP A 64 7.98 7.20 -13.10
N LEU A 65 6.80 7.51 -12.58
CA LEU A 65 5.75 6.55 -12.36
C LEU A 65 4.58 6.85 -13.27
N LYS A 66 4.12 5.84 -13.99
CA LYS A 66 2.82 5.91 -14.65
C LYS A 66 1.77 5.87 -13.56
N TRP A 67 1.16 7.02 -13.29
CA TRP A 67 0.18 7.14 -12.24
C TRP A 67 -1.19 6.80 -12.81
N PRO A 68 -1.77 5.62 -12.53
CA PRO A 68 -3.21 5.56 -12.52
C PRO A 68 -3.68 6.43 -11.37
N LEU A 69 -4.61 7.34 -11.65
CA LEU A 69 -5.49 7.86 -10.61
C LEU A 69 -6.23 6.65 -10.04
N LEU A 70 -5.77 6.04 -8.93
CA LEU A 70 -6.66 5.12 -8.22
C LEU A 70 -7.88 5.93 -7.82
N ARG A 71 -9.03 5.36 -8.15
CA ARG A 71 -10.32 6.00 -7.98
C ARG A 71 -10.56 6.29 -6.51
N TYR A 72 -11.41 7.27 -6.23
CA TYR A 72 -11.86 7.58 -4.87
C TYR A 72 -12.63 6.42 -4.19
N GLN A 73 -12.92 5.33 -4.90
CA GLN A 73 -13.69 4.20 -4.43
C GLN A 73 -13.23 2.93 -5.15
N PRO A 74 -13.49 1.73 -4.60
CA PRO A 74 -13.21 0.50 -5.31
C PRO A 74 -13.91 0.48 -6.68
N VAL A 75 -13.26 -0.16 -7.64
CA VAL A 75 -13.83 -0.37 -8.98
C VAL A 75 -15.04 -1.30 -8.89
N PHE A 76 -14.97 -2.26 -7.98
CA PHE A 76 -16.04 -3.19 -7.69
C PHE A 76 -15.97 -3.63 -6.22
N ALA A 77 -17.13 -3.79 -5.59
CA ALA A 77 -17.27 -4.36 -4.26
C ALA A 77 -18.30 -5.48 -4.32
N TRP A 78 -18.04 -6.57 -3.61
CA TRP A 78 -18.92 -7.74 -3.55
C TRP A 78 -19.21 -8.09 -2.10
N ASN A 79 -20.47 -8.40 -1.82
CA ASN A 79 -20.92 -8.99 -0.57
C ASN A 79 -21.53 -10.38 -0.81
N PRO A 80 -21.54 -11.25 0.20
CA PRO A 80 -22.24 -12.53 0.12
C PRO A 80 -23.70 -12.35 -0.32
N GLY A 81 -24.07 -13.01 -1.41
CA GLY A 81 -25.39 -12.91 -2.03
C GLY A 81 -25.47 -11.97 -3.23
N ASP A 82 -24.47 -11.10 -3.45
CA ASP A 82 -24.39 -10.26 -4.65
C ASP A 82 -24.04 -11.09 -5.90
N GLU A 83 -24.42 -10.59 -7.07
CA GLU A 83 -24.04 -11.19 -8.35
C GLU A 83 -22.51 -11.27 -8.52
N ALA A 84 -22.01 -12.41 -8.98
CA ALA A 84 -20.58 -12.62 -9.19
C ALA A 84 -20.02 -11.66 -10.26
N PRO A 85 -18.83 -11.08 -10.06
CA PRO A 85 -18.25 -10.16 -11.03
C PRO A 85 -17.82 -10.85 -12.32
N ILE A 86 -17.91 -10.11 -13.42
CA ILE A 86 -17.24 -10.49 -14.67
C ILE A 86 -15.76 -10.09 -14.59
N ILE A 87 -14.96 -10.87 -13.85
CA ILE A 87 -13.54 -10.60 -13.51
C ILE A 87 -12.69 -10.21 -14.72
N ARG A 88 -12.86 -10.91 -15.85
CA ARG A 88 -12.12 -10.61 -17.07
C ARG A 88 -12.35 -9.18 -17.57
N LYS A 89 -13.59 -8.69 -17.50
CA LYS A 89 -13.93 -7.31 -17.91
C LYS A 89 -13.29 -6.29 -16.97
N LEU A 90 -13.40 -6.51 -15.66
CA LEU A 90 -12.81 -5.64 -14.64
C LEU A 90 -11.29 -5.53 -14.77
N ARG A 91 -10.60 -6.67 -14.93
CA ARG A 91 -9.14 -6.72 -15.11
C ARG A 91 -8.69 -5.99 -16.38
N ASN A 92 -9.35 -6.25 -17.51
CA ASN A 92 -8.99 -5.62 -18.78
C ASN A 92 -9.20 -4.10 -18.73
N TRP A 93 -10.28 -3.66 -18.09
CA TRP A 93 -10.54 -2.24 -17.85
C TRP A 93 -9.43 -1.61 -16.99
N ALA A 94 -9.06 -2.24 -15.86
CA ALA A 94 -8.03 -1.73 -14.95
C ALA A 94 -6.66 -1.62 -15.61
N ARG A 95 -6.23 -2.65 -16.35
CA ARG A 95 -4.96 -2.62 -17.10
C ARG A 95 -4.94 -1.52 -18.15
N LYS A 96 -6.04 -1.32 -18.88
CA LYS A 96 -6.15 -0.24 -19.86
C LYS A 96 -6.01 1.11 -19.17
N ALA A 97 -6.70 1.33 -18.05
CA ALA A 97 -6.63 2.56 -17.27
C ALA A 97 -5.19 2.86 -16.80
N GLU A 98 -4.47 1.86 -16.29
CA GLU A 98 -3.07 1.99 -15.86
C GLU A 98 -2.13 2.35 -17.01
N THR A 99 -2.25 1.68 -18.16
CA THR A 99 -1.39 1.95 -19.32
C THR A 99 -1.60 3.33 -19.94
N SER A 100 -2.77 3.95 -19.73
CA SER A 100 -3.10 5.29 -20.23
C SER A 100 -2.73 6.45 -19.30
N GLY A 101 -2.16 6.16 -18.12
CA GLY A 101 -1.80 7.18 -17.13
C GLY A 101 -0.64 8.10 -17.57
N MET A 102 -0.63 9.32 -17.03
CA MET A 102 0.49 10.25 -17.20
C MET A 102 1.69 9.76 -16.39
N VAL A 103 2.90 9.98 -16.91
CA VAL A 103 4.14 9.74 -16.17
C VAL A 103 4.42 10.95 -15.28
N ILE A 104 4.56 10.72 -13.97
CA ILE A 104 4.86 11.75 -12.98
C ILE A 104 6.09 11.34 -12.20
N THR A 105 7.10 12.22 -12.15
CA THR A 105 8.24 12.06 -11.25
C THR A 105 7.78 12.23 -9.81
N SER A 106 7.91 11.18 -9.00
CA SER A 106 7.43 11.18 -7.62
C SER A 106 8.55 10.86 -6.63
N ASP A 107 8.50 11.49 -5.47
CA ASP A 107 9.38 11.20 -4.33
C ASP A 107 8.73 10.16 -3.42
N VAL A 108 9.35 8.98 -3.36
CA VAL A 108 8.86 7.82 -2.63
C VAL A 108 9.80 7.48 -1.49
N TYR A 109 9.24 7.15 -0.33
CA TYR A 109 9.98 6.77 0.85
C TYR A 109 9.61 5.34 1.27
N VAL A 110 10.62 4.57 1.64
CA VAL A 110 10.49 3.20 2.15
C VAL A 110 11.22 3.08 3.48
N ALA A 111 10.83 2.10 4.30
CA ALA A 111 11.59 1.79 5.51
C ALA A 111 13.00 1.26 5.15
N SER A 112 14.03 1.84 5.77
CA SER A 112 15.40 1.35 5.60
C SER A 112 15.60 -0.02 6.24
N ALA A 113 16.72 -0.69 5.93
CA ALA A 113 17.11 -1.94 6.59
C ALA A 113 17.23 -1.76 8.12
N PHE A 114 17.75 -0.61 8.56
CA PHE A 114 17.83 -0.27 9.97
C PHE A 114 16.45 -0.20 10.62
N THR A 115 15.49 0.46 9.98
CA THR A 115 14.11 0.54 10.47
C THR A 115 13.43 -0.81 10.49
N ALA A 116 13.58 -1.61 9.43
CA ALA A 116 13.02 -2.96 9.38
C ALA A 116 13.48 -3.80 10.59
N ASN A 117 14.80 -3.82 10.85
CA ASN A 117 15.37 -4.51 12.01
C ASN A 117 14.86 -3.96 13.34
N ALA A 118 14.77 -2.63 13.49
CA ALA A 118 14.30 -1.99 14.72
C ALA A 118 12.83 -2.33 15.06
N TYR A 119 12.01 -2.65 14.05
CA TYR A 119 10.61 -3.05 14.21
C TYR A 119 10.38 -4.56 14.06
N GLY A 120 11.45 -5.37 14.06
CA GLY A 120 11.37 -6.83 14.03
C GLY A 120 10.80 -7.41 12.72
N VAL A 121 10.90 -6.67 11.61
CA VAL A 121 10.48 -7.15 10.29
C VAL A 121 11.68 -7.39 9.38
N SER A 122 11.60 -8.41 8.54
CA SER A 122 12.64 -8.68 7.54
C SER A 122 12.72 -7.52 6.54
N HIS A 123 13.93 -7.00 6.32
CA HIS A 123 14.15 -6.02 5.26
C HIS A 123 13.92 -6.68 3.89
N ARG A 124 13.17 -5.99 3.02
CA ARG A 124 12.75 -6.51 1.70
C ARG A 124 13.86 -6.55 0.65
N GLY A 125 15.05 -6.09 1.01
CA GLY A 125 16.12 -5.85 0.05
C GLY A 125 15.75 -4.73 -0.93
N ARG A 126 16.41 -4.71 -2.08
CA ARG A 126 16.18 -3.70 -3.10
C ARG A 126 14.86 -3.94 -3.84
N ILE A 127 13.95 -2.96 -3.78
CA ILE A 127 12.72 -2.96 -4.58
C ILE A 127 13.09 -2.75 -6.05
N GLN A 128 12.55 -3.59 -6.93
CA GLN A 128 12.76 -3.49 -8.38
C GLN A 128 11.85 -2.41 -8.98
N ALA A 129 12.28 -1.81 -10.10
CA ALA A 129 11.57 -0.69 -10.72
C ALA A 129 10.10 -1.03 -11.05
N GLU A 130 9.86 -2.26 -11.49
CA GLU A 130 8.56 -2.78 -11.92
C GLU A 130 7.58 -2.95 -10.75
N GLN A 131 8.11 -3.06 -9.53
CA GLN A 131 7.31 -3.30 -8.32
C GLN A 131 6.77 -2.00 -7.71
N PHE A 132 7.42 -0.85 -7.98
CA PHE A 132 7.02 0.41 -7.36
C PHE A 132 5.58 0.80 -7.67
N THR A 133 5.11 0.57 -8.89
CA THR A 133 3.73 0.90 -9.28
C THR A 133 2.71 0.11 -8.46
N GLU A 134 2.91 -1.20 -8.31
CA GLU A 134 2.02 -2.05 -7.51
C GLU A 134 2.06 -1.68 -6.03
N LEU A 135 3.25 -1.46 -5.48
CA LEU A 135 3.43 -1.09 -4.08
C LEU A 135 2.85 0.31 -3.78
N LEU A 136 2.91 1.23 -4.74
CA LEU A 136 2.25 2.55 -4.64
C LEU A 136 0.75 2.42 -4.70
N ALA A 137 0.22 1.52 -5.51
CA ALA A 137 -1.21 1.24 -5.56
C ALA A 137 -1.73 0.79 -4.20
N TRP A 138 -1.00 -0.09 -3.50
CA TRP A 138 -1.29 -0.43 -2.09
C TRP A 138 -1.25 0.78 -1.17
N GLY A 139 -0.24 1.65 -1.31
CA GLY A 139 -0.13 2.91 -0.59
C GLY A 139 -1.38 3.79 -0.76
N GLN A 140 -1.89 3.91 -1.99
CA GLN A 140 -3.10 4.69 -2.29
C GLN A 140 -4.35 4.10 -1.62
N VAL A 141 -4.54 2.77 -1.68
CA VAL A 141 -5.69 2.12 -1.02
C VAL A 141 -5.63 2.33 0.50
N TYR A 142 -4.46 2.16 1.11
CA TYR A 142 -4.24 2.43 2.54
C TYR A 142 -4.60 3.86 2.92
N VAL A 143 -4.07 4.86 2.19
CA VAL A 143 -4.36 6.28 2.42
C VAL A 143 -5.86 6.54 2.31
N ARG A 144 -6.52 5.93 1.32
CA ARG A 144 -7.95 6.12 1.11
C ARG A 144 -8.77 5.55 2.26
N LYS A 145 -8.45 4.33 2.72
CA LYS A 145 -9.08 3.72 3.89
C LYS A 145 -8.87 4.56 5.15
N CYS A 146 -7.66 5.08 5.37
CA CYS A 146 -7.38 5.99 6.48
C CYS A 146 -8.19 7.29 6.43
N LYS A 147 -8.48 7.80 5.23
CA LYS A 147 -9.33 8.99 5.04
C LYS A 147 -10.80 8.69 5.29
N MET A 148 -11.29 7.51 4.92
CA MET A 148 -12.68 7.10 5.12
C MET A 148 -12.98 6.71 6.57
N HIS A 149 -12.06 6.03 7.24
CA HIS A 149 -12.21 5.60 8.63
C HIS A 149 -10.97 5.96 9.44
N SER A 150 -11.18 6.71 10.52
CA SER A 150 -10.09 7.28 11.34
C SER A 150 -9.18 6.22 11.98
N ASP A 151 -9.67 5.00 12.13
CA ASP A 151 -8.96 3.86 12.72
C ASP A 151 -8.50 2.80 11.71
N ALA A 152 -8.78 2.98 10.40
CA ALA A 152 -8.40 2.01 9.38
C ALA A 152 -6.91 1.70 9.39
N GLY A 153 -6.06 2.71 9.60
CA GLY A 153 -4.61 2.51 9.63
C GLY A 153 -4.15 1.57 10.75
N LYS A 154 -4.80 1.62 11.92
CA LYS A 154 -4.48 0.72 13.04
C LYS A 154 -4.94 -0.72 12.82
N ARG A 155 -5.99 -0.89 12.02
CA ARG A 155 -6.63 -2.17 11.73
C ARG A 155 -6.08 -2.84 10.48
N TRP A 156 -5.42 -2.06 9.63
CA TRP A 156 -4.78 -2.52 8.41
C TRP A 156 -3.71 -3.54 8.75
N ASN A 157 -4.05 -4.81 8.57
CA ASN A 157 -3.11 -5.92 8.60
C ASN A 157 -2.79 -6.27 7.15
N ALA A 158 -1.50 -6.24 6.80
CA ALA A 158 -0.96 -6.43 5.46
C ALA A 158 -0.14 -7.73 5.32
N GLU A 159 -0.51 -8.79 6.04
CA GLU A 159 0.22 -10.08 6.09
C GLU A 159 0.63 -10.65 4.71
N GLY A 160 -0.06 -10.29 3.61
CA GLY A 160 0.36 -10.64 2.25
C GLY A 160 1.36 -9.67 1.58
N ILE A 161 1.39 -8.38 1.93
CA ILE A 161 2.26 -7.40 1.24
C ILE A 161 3.71 -7.65 1.67
N PHE A 162 3.92 -8.07 2.91
CA PHE A 162 5.24 -8.17 3.56
C PHE A 162 5.91 -9.53 3.40
N ASN A 163 5.19 -10.59 3.04
CA ASN A 163 5.74 -11.91 2.76
C ASN A 163 6.33 -12.01 1.33
N PHE A 164 7.22 -11.09 0.98
CA PHE A 164 7.92 -11.11 -0.30
C PHE A 164 8.99 -12.20 -0.31
N ASP A 165 8.85 -13.21 -1.17
CA ASP A 165 9.94 -14.12 -1.48
C ASP A 165 10.79 -13.53 -2.61
N ALA A 166 11.93 -12.94 -2.24
CA ALA A 166 12.91 -12.40 -3.17
C ALA A 166 13.40 -13.42 -4.21
N LYS A 167 13.30 -14.73 -3.94
CA LYS A 167 13.66 -15.78 -4.90
C LYS A 167 12.62 -15.99 -6.00
N SER A 168 11.34 -15.70 -5.72
CA SER A 168 10.26 -15.91 -6.70
C SER A 168 10.04 -14.71 -7.62
N GLY A 169 10.59 -13.53 -7.28
CA GLY A 169 10.44 -12.30 -8.07
C GLY A 169 9.01 -11.78 -8.19
N SER A 170 8.04 -12.46 -7.56
CA SER A 170 6.63 -12.16 -7.54
C SER A 170 6.24 -11.82 -6.11
N LEU A 171 5.47 -10.75 -5.91
CA LEU A 171 4.69 -10.61 -4.69
C LEU A 171 3.78 -11.86 -4.57
N PRO A 172 3.48 -12.33 -3.35
CA PRO A 172 2.55 -13.44 -3.19
C PRO A 172 1.31 -13.20 -4.05
N GLN A 173 1.01 -14.13 -4.96
CA GLN A 173 -0.24 -14.09 -5.75
C GLN A 173 -1.49 -14.15 -4.86
N HIS A 174 -1.29 -14.35 -3.56
CA HIS A 174 -2.26 -14.20 -2.49
C HIS A 174 -2.21 -12.76 -1.96
N ILE A 175 -2.98 -11.91 -2.62
CA ILE A 175 -3.93 -10.98 -2.01
C ILE A 175 -3.49 -10.51 -0.64
N SER A 176 -2.88 -9.34 -0.65
CA SER A 176 -2.63 -8.64 0.58
C SER A 176 -3.93 -8.09 1.11
N TYR A 177 -4.55 -8.83 2.02
CA TYR A 177 -5.68 -8.29 2.75
C TYR A 177 -5.22 -7.04 3.50
N GLY A 178 -6.09 -6.06 3.59
CA GLY A 178 -6.02 -4.99 4.58
C GLY A 178 -7.28 -5.16 5.41
N PHE A 179 -7.16 -5.65 6.64
CA PHE A 179 -8.34 -5.80 7.48
C PHE A 179 -8.90 -4.42 7.83
N ASN A 180 -10.19 -4.22 7.60
CA ASN A 180 -10.96 -3.27 8.39
C ASN A 180 -11.63 -4.06 9.51
N ALA A 181 -11.20 -3.89 10.76
CA ALA A 181 -11.74 -4.66 11.89
C ALA A 181 -13.24 -4.43 12.16
N THR A 182 -13.88 -3.47 11.48
CA THR A 182 -15.36 -3.34 11.47
C THR A 182 -16.06 -4.06 10.32
N SER A 183 -15.35 -4.56 9.29
CA SER A 183 -15.99 -5.13 8.09
C SER A 183 -15.34 -6.37 7.46
N GLU A 184 -14.22 -6.90 8.00
CA GLU A 184 -13.52 -8.12 7.51
C GLU A 184 -13.36 -8.20 5.97
N THR A 185 -13.25 -7.04 5.32
CA THR A 185 -13.30 -6.95 3.86
C THR A 185 -11.93 -7.22 3.26
N LEU A 186 -11.88 -8.14 2.31
CA LEU A 186 -10.66 -8.45 1.57
C LEU A 186 -10.42 -7.39 0.48
N ILE A 187 -9.17 -7.04 0.21
CA ILE A 187 -8.82 -6.00 -0.77
C ILE A 187 -7.87 -6.62 -1.80
N CYS A 188 -8.07 -6.35 -3.08
CA CYS A 188 -7.14 -6.75 -4.15
C CYS A 188 -6.96 -5.67 -5.22
N LEU A 189 -5.80 -5.66 -5.88
CA LEU A 189 -5.48 -4.76 -7.00
C LEU A 189 -5.75 -5.45 -8.34
N LEU A 190 -6.66 -4.92 -9.14
CA LEU A 190 -7.11 -5.52 -10.39
C LEU A 190 -6.00 -5.59 -11.45
N ALA A 191 -5.24 -4.52 -11.64
CA ALA A 191 -4.31 -4.41 -12.76
C ALA A 191 -3.10 -5.36 -12.62
N HIS A 192 -2.69 -5.59 -11.37
CA HIS A 192 -1.56 -6.42 -10.97
C HIS A 192 -1.92 -7.88 -10.69
N SER A 193 -3.22 -8.22 -10.67
CA SER A 193 -3.67 -9.60 -10.41
C SER A 193 -3.89 -10.40 -11.69
N SER A 194 -3.60 -11.70 -11.64
CA SER A 194 -3.96 -12.64 -12.70
C SER A 194 -5.45 -12.96 -12.67
N GLN A 195 -6.03 -13.39 -13.79
CA GLN A 195 -7.44 -13.85 -13.80
C GLN A 195 -7.66 -15.01 -12.82
N LYS A 196 -6.71 -15.94 -12.80
CA LYS A 196 -6.75 -17.12 -11.95
C LYS A 196 -6.75 -16.72 -10.46
N SER A 197 -5.90 -15.77 -10.08
CA SER A 197 -5.81 -15.26 -8.71
C SER A 197 -7.10 -14.56 -8.27
N LEU A 198 -7.71 -13.76 -9.14
CA LEU A 198 -8.99 -13.10 -8.85
C LEU A 198 -10.17 -14.07 -8.78
N LEU A 199 -10.17 -15.14 -9.57
CA LEU A 199 -11.17 -16.21 -9.46
C LEU A 199 -11.02 -16.97 -8.13
N ALA A 200 -9.79 -17.34 -7.78
CA ALA A 200 -9.49 -17.98 -6.51
C ALA A 200 -9.87 -17.10 -5.30
N LEU A 201 -9.68 -15.77 -5.39
CA LEU A 201 -10.18 -14.83 -4.39
C LEU A 201 -11.69 -14.95 -4.22
N HIS A 202 -12.42 -14.91 -5.33
CA HIS A 202 -13.88 -14.94 -5.32
C HIS A 202 -14.40 -16.26 -4.72
N GLU A 203 -13.82 -17.39 -5.14
CA GLU A 203 -14.14 -18.72 -4.58
C GLU A 203 -13.88 -18.76 -3.08
N GLN A 204 -12.70 -18.31 -2.62
CA GLN A 204 -12.39 -18.24 -1.19
C GLN A 204 -13.38 -17.34 -0.42
N CYS A 205 -13.72 -16.18 -0.96
CA CYS A 205 -14.67 -15.25 -0.33
C CYS A 205 -16.08 -15.82 -0.27
N LEU A 206 -16.48 -16.55 -1.30
CA LEU A 206 -17.77 -17.23 -1.37
C LEU A 206 -17.86 -18.33 -0.31
N GLU A 207 -16.84 -19.19 -0.21
CA GLU A 207 -16.76 -20.26 0.80
C GLU A 207 -16.79 -19.71 2.24
N GLN A 208 -16.10 -18.59 2.47
CA GLN A 208 -15.97 -17.99 3.80
C GLN A 208 -17.05 -16.96 4.11
N SER A 209 -17.97 -16.68 3.18
CA SER A 209 -18.96 -15.60 3.28
C SER A 209 -18.33 -14.24 3.65
N ARG A 210 -17.20 -13.89 3.02
CA ARG A 210 -16.46 -12.66 3.29
C ARG A 210 -16.60 -11.64 2.15
N PRO A 211 -16.88 -10.37 2.44
CA PRO A 211 -16.93 -9.35 1.40
C PRO A 211 -15.53 -9.03 0.88
N TYR A 212 -15.45 -8.51 -0.35
CA TYR A 212 -14.20 -8.01 -0.91
C TYR A 212 -14.37 -6.78 -1.79
N GLU A 213 -13.26 -6.08 -1.97
CA GLU A 213 -13.12 -4.91 -2.82
C GLU A 213 -12.00 -5.11 -3.85
N MET A 214 -12.33 -4.80 -5.10
CA MET A 214 -11.40 -4.77 -6.23
C MET A 214 -11.07 -3.32 -6.56
N TRP A 215 -9.80 -2.96 -6.41
CA TRP A 215 -9.25 -1.63 -6.64
C TRP A 215 -8.47 -1.54 -7.95
#